data_AF-A0A484YSK7-F1
#
_entry.id   AF-A0A484YSK7-F1
#
_cell.length_a   1.000
_cell.length_b   1.000
_cell.length_c   1.000
_cell.angle_alpha   90.00
_cell.angle_beta   90.00
_cell.angle_gamma   90.00
#
_symmetry.space_group_name_H-M   'P 1'
#
loop_
_entity.id
_entity.type
_entity.pdbx_description
1 polymer ?
#
loop_
_entity_poly.entity_id
_entity_poly.type
_entity_poly.pdbx_seq_one_letter_code
_entity_poly.pdbx_strand_id
1 'polypeptide(L)'
;MTQPPVQVALQLSQQPWPWSWGITGSTGYALATGIPVIHADSDLDLLIRAPQPLSPDAFAAWQAQLSRALCRADTQVDTPEGGFALAEWLRDGKTLLKTRRGPRLVTDPWHREA
;
A
#
# COMPACT_ATOMS: atom_id res chain seq x y z
N MET A 1 -8.96 18.61 14.71
CA MET A 1 -8.87 18.43 13.24
C MET A 1 -8.09 17.15 13.00
N THR A 2 -8.64 16.18 12.27
CA THR A 2 -7.96 14.90 11.95
C THR A 2 -6.75 15.15 11.05
N GLN A 3 -5.62 14.49 11.35
CA GLN A 3 -4.38 14.61 10.56
C GLN A 3 -4.59 14.10 9.11
N PRO A 4 -3.84 14.61 8.11
CA PRO A 4 -4.02 14.23 6.71
C PRO A 4 -4.01 12.72 6.41
N PRO A 5 -3.14 11.88 7.00
CA PRO A 5 -3.17 10.42 6.79
C PRO A 5 -4.51 9.78 7.14
N VAL A 6 -5.16 10.25 8.21
CA VAL A 6 -6.48 9.75 8.63
C VAL A 6 -7.56 10.19 7.65
N GLN A 7 -7.49 11.42 7.15
CA GLN A 7 -8.44 11.94 6.15
C GLN A 7 -8.35 11.17 4.83
N VAL A 8 -7.13 10.89 4.36
CA VAL A 8 -6.90 10.10 3.14
C VAL A 8 -7.42 8.67 3.32
N ALA A 9 -7.15 8.03 4.45
CA ALA A 9 -7.66 6.69 4.73
C ALA A 9 -9.20 6.64 4.78
N LEU A 10 -9.83 7.65 5.40
CA LEU A 10 -11.29 7.80 5.38
C LEU A 10 -11.83 7.93 3.96
N GLN A 11 -11.18 8.74 3.10
CA GLN A 11 -11.58 8.89 1.70
C GLN A 11 -11.47 7.58 0.92
N LEU A 12 -10.40 6.80 1.13
CA LEU A 12 -10.24 5.48 0.50
C LEU A 12 -11.34 4.51 0.93
N SER A 13 -11.84 4.61 2.17
CA SER A 13 -12.90 3.74 2.70
C SER A 13 -14.30 4.04 2.16
N GLN A 14 -14.49 5.18 1.48
CA GLN A 14 -15.81 5.59 0.95
C GLN A 14 -16.22 4.84 -0.33
N GLN A 15 -15.34 4.04 -0.93
CA GLN A 15 -15.66 3.24 -2.10
C GLN A 15 -15.20 1.79 -1.94
N PRO A 16 -15.91 0.83 -2.57
CA PRO A 16 -15.51 -0.56 -2.54
C PRO A 16 -14.25 -0.79 -3.39
N TRP A 17 -13.42 -1.72 -2.94
CA TRP A 17 -12.25 -2.19 -3.67
C TRP A 17 -12.36 -3.70 -3.88
N PRO A 18 -11.84 -4.27 -4.98
CA PRO A 18 -11.91 -5.70 -5.25
C PRO A 18 -10.91 -6.52 -4.42
N TRP A 19 -10.18 -5.88 -3.49
CA TRP A 19 -9.22 -6.50 -2.59
C TRP A 19 -9.43 -6.02 -1.16
N SER A 20 -8.94 -6.79 -0.20
CA SER A 20 -8.81 -6.33 1.18
C SER A 20 -7.61 -5.40 1.30
N TRP A 21 -7.77 -4.31 2.04
CA TRP A 21 -6.70 -3.36 2.31
C TRP A 21 -6.76 -2.84 3.75
N GLY A 22 -5.71 -2.20 4.22
CA GLY A 22 -5.69 -1.58 5.54
C GLY A 22 -4.55 -0.57 5.73
N ILE A 23 -4.64 0.18 6.82
CA ILE A 23 -3.63 1.15 7.24
C ILE A 23 -2.55 0.43 8.05
N THR A 24 -1.29 0.78 7.82
CA THR A 24 -0.14 0.28 8.58
C THR A 24 0.71 1.46 9.10
N GLY A 25 1.95 1.17 9.54
CA GLY A 25 2.88 2.21 9.97
C GLY A 25 2.41 3.01 11.19
N SER A 26 2.90 4.24 11.29
CA SER A 26 2.64 5.16 12.40
C SER A 26 1.16 5.53 12.53
N THR A 27 0.46 5.70 11.41
CA THR A 27 -0.99 5.99 11.39
C THR A 27 -1.77 4.81 11.96
N GLY A 28 -1.46 3.57 11.55
CA GLY A 28 -2.08 2.38 12.12
C GLY A 28 -1.83 2.24 13.62
N TYR A 29 -0.59 2.48 14.07
CA TYR A 29 -0.25 2.49 15.50
C TYR A 29 -1.03 3.53 16.29
N ALA A 30 -1.11 4.78 15.79
CA ALA A 30 -1.83 5.86 16.44
C ALA A 30 -3.34 5.54 16.57
N LEU A 31 -3.95 4.99 15.51
CA LEU A 31 -5.35 4.59 15.52
C LEU A 31 -5.64 3.44 16.50
N ALA A 32 -4.74 2.45 16.58
CA ALA A 32 -4.92 1.29 17.46
C ALA A 32 -4.68 1.60 18.94
N THR A 33 -3.76 2.53 19.24
CA THR A 33 -3.31 2.81 20.63
C THR A 33 -3.88 4.10 21.21
N GLY A 34 -4.34 5.03 20.37
CA GLY A 34 -4.68 6.39 20.76
C GLY A 34 -3.47 7.29 21.07
N ILE A 35 -2.24 6.79 20.91
CA ILE A 35 -1.02 7.59 21.14
C ILE A 35 -0.79 8.51 19.93
N PRO A 36 -0.71 9.84 20.12
CA PRO A 36 -0.67 10.81 19.02
C PRO A 36 0.74 10.95 18.43
N VAL A 37 1.21 9.92 17.71
CA VAL A 37 2.52 9.92 17.04
C VAL A 37 2.50 10.49 15.61
N ILE A 38 1.32 10.79 15.07
CA ILE A 38 1.15 11.34 13.72
C ILE A 38 0.93 12.86 13.74
N HIS A 39 1.44 13.54 12.73
CA HIS A 39 1.37 14.99 12.53
C HIS A 39 1.00 15.34 11.08
N ALA A 40 0.93 16.64 10.76
CA ALA A 40 0.42 17.13 9.48
C ALA A 40 1.25 16.63 8.26
N ASP A 41 2.58 16.53 8.43
CA ASP A 41 3.50 16.07 7.39
C ASP A 41 3.75 14.56 7.40
N SER A 42 3.06 13.79 8.26
CA SER A 42 3.17 12.34 8.26
C SER A 42 2.68 11.75 6.94
N ASP A 43 3.33 10.67 6.52
CA ASP A 43 2.87 9.84 5.41
C ASP A 43 1.80 8.83 5.86
N LEU A 44 1.23 8.15 4.87
CA LEU A 44 0.26 7.08 5.06
C LEU A 44 0.78 5.78 4.44
N ASP A 45 1.11 4.80 5.27
CA ASP A 45 1.44 3.45 4.83
C ASP A 45 0.16 2.61 4.66
N LEU A 46 -0.01 2.02 3.47
CA LEU A 46 -1.16 1.19 3.11
C LEU A 46 -0.70 -0.22 2.72
N LEU A 47 -1.51 -1.23 3.07
CA LEU A 47 -1.31 -2.61 2.67
C LEU A 47 -2.52 -3.09 1.86
N ILE A 48 -2.28 -3.61 0.66
CA ILE A 48 -3.24 -4.39 -0.11
C ILE A 48 -2.90 -5.87 0.04
N ARG A 49 -3.90 -6.72 0.31
CA ARG A 49 -3.75 -8.17 0.29
C ARG A 49 -4.15 -8.71 -1.08
N ALA A 50 -3.21 -9.31 -1.79
CA ALA A 50 -3.41 -9.89 -3.12
C ALA A 50 -3.01 -11.38 -3.13
N PRO A 51 -3.86 -12.27 -2.57
CA PRO A 51 -3.57 -13.72 -2.56
C PRO A 51 -3.56 -14.34 -3.96
N GLN A 52 -4.11 -13.65 -4.95
CA GLN A 52 -4.10 -14.02 -6.38
C GLN A 52 -3.52 -12.84 -7.19
N PRO A 53 -2.91 -13.11 -8.36
CA PRO A 53 -2.44 -12.06 -9.26
C PRO A 53 -3.53 -11.05 -9.61
N LEU A 54 -3.17 -9.77 -9.58
CA LEU A 54 -4.03 -8.67 -10.01
C LEU A 54 -3.41 -8.03 -11.26
N SER A 55 -4.24 -7.68 -12.25
CA SER A 55 -3.73 -6.93 -13.39
C SER A 55 -3.23 -5.55 -12.94
N PRO A 56 -2.16 -4.99 -13.56
CA PRO A 56 -1.74 -3.62 -13.32
C PRO A 56 -2.90 -2.61 -13.40
N ASP A 57 -3.78 -2.78 -14.39
CA ASP A 57 -4.94 -1.92 -14.61
C ASP A 57 -5.94 -1.92 -13.46
N ALA A 58 -6.01 -3.01 -12.68
CA ALA A 58 -6.89 -3.09 -11.52
C ALA A 58 -6.55 -1.99 -10.48
N PHE A 59 -5.29 -1.56 -10.41
CA PHE A 59 -4.82 -0.54 -9.48
C PHE A 59 -5.01 0.90 -9.96
N ALA A 60 -5.50 1.13 -11.18
CA ALA A 60 -5.58 2.46 -11.77
C ALA A 60 -6.43 3.43 -10.93
N ALA A 61 -7.60 2.99 -10.46
CA ALA A 61 -8.48 3.80 -9.61
C ALA A 61 -7.84 4.10 -8.24
N TRP A 62 -7.11 3.14 -7.66
CA TRP A 62 -6.40 3.29 -6.39
C TRP A 62 -5.29 4.35 -6.52
N GLN A 63 -4.45 4.24 -7.54
CA GLN A 63 -3.40 5.22 -7.80
C GLN A 63 -3.97 6.61 -8.11
N ALA A 64 -5.04 6.70 -8.90
CA ALA A 64 -5.68 7.96 -9.21
C ALA A 64 -6.15 8.69 -7.93
N GLN A 65 -6.64 7.94 -6.93
CA GLN A 65 -7.02 8.51 -5.65
C GLN A 65 -5.82 8.96 -4.82
N LEU A 66 -4.76 8.15 -4.75
CA LEU A 66 -3.54 8.50 -3.99
C LEU A 66 -2.75 9.66 -4.59
N SER A 67 -2.75 9.81 -5.91
CA SER A 67 -2.06 10.93 -6.59
C SER A 67 -2.61 12.31 -6.23
N ARG A 68 -3.83 12.37 -5.70
CA ARG A 68 -4.52 13.60 -5.26
C ARG A 68 -4.66 13.67 -3.74
N ALA A 69 -4.00 12.78 -3.01
CA ALA A 69 -4.10 12.68 -1.57
C ALA A 69 -3.47 13.91 -0.87
N LEU A 70 -3.95 14.19 0.33
CA LEU A 70 -3.48 15.29 1.17
C LEU A 70 -2.09 15.06 1.78
N CYS A 71 -1.55 13.85 1.68
CA CYS A 71 -0.21 13.48 2.13
C CYS A 71 0.38 12.41 1.18
N ARG A 72 1.69 12.16 1.30
CA ARG A 72 2.30 11.00 0.64
C ARG A 72 1.65 9.73 1.16
N ALA A 73 1.31 8.82 0.26
CA ALA A 73 0.75 7.53 0.61
C ALA A 73 1.52 6.41 -0.10
N ASP A 74 2.13 5.53 0.69
CA ASP A 74 2.96 4.44 0.21
C ASP A 74 2.16 3.13 0.30
N THR A 75 1.92 2.48 -0.85
CA THR A 75 1.16 1.23 -0.91
C THR A 75 2.09 0.04 -1.08
N GLN A 76 2.04 -0.89 -0.13
CA GLN A 76 2.59 -2.23 -0.28
C GLN A 76 1.50 -3.22 -0.71
N VAL A 77 1.87 -4.15 -1.58
CA VAL A 77 1.02 -5.29 -1.95
C VAL A 77 1.64 -6.54 -1.34
N ASP A 78 0.86 -7.24 -0.52
CA ASP A 78 1.21 -8.51 0.11
C ASP A 78 0.72 -9.66 -0.77
N THR A 79 1.66 -10.48 -1.26
CA THR A 79 1.40 -11.70 -2.04
C THR A 79 1.85 -12.93 -1.25
N PRO A 80 1.53 -14.15 -1.69
CA PRO A 80 2.06 -15.36 -1.08
C PRO A 80 3.59 -15.46 -1.05
N GLU A 81 4.29 -14.80 -1.99
CA GLU A 81 5.75 -14.86 -2.12
C GLU A 81 6.45 -13.72 -1.35
N GLY A 82 5.76 -12.62 -1.06
CA GLY A 82 6.28 -11.51 -0.27
C GLY A 82 5.55 -10.19 -0.48
N GLY A 83 6.07 -9.13 0.14
CA GLY A 83 5.54 -7.77 0.00
C GLY A 83 6.34 -6.94 -0.99
N PHE A 84 5.69 -6.17 -1.85
CA PHE A 84 6.37 -5.25 -2.79
C PHE A 84 5.74 -3.86 -2.81
N ALA A 85 6.49 -2.86 -3.30
CA ALA A 85 6.00 -1.48 -3.42
C ALA A 85 5.22 -1.32 -4.73
N LEU A 86 3.93 -1.00 -4.65
CA LEU A 86 3.04 -0.91 -5.80
C LEU A 86 3.53 0.11 -6.84
N ALA A 87 3.98 1.27 -6.38
CA ALA A 87 4.44 2.35 -7.24
C ALA A 87 5.71 1.99 -8.03
N GLU A 88 6.59 1.16 -7.45
CA GLU A 88 7.80 0.68 -8.13
C GLU A 88 7.42 -0.29 -9.26
N TRP A 89 6.59 -1.29 -8.95
CA TRP A 89 6.17 -2.30 -9.92
C TRP A 89 5.40 -1.70 -11.10
N LEU A 90 4.47 -0.77 -10.83
CA LEU A 90 3.70 -0.10 -11.90
C LEU A 90 4.54 0.85 -12.76
N ARG A 91 5.65 1.39 -12.24
CA ARG A 91 6.54 2.27 -12.99
C ARG A 91 7.52 1.49 -13.87
N ASP A 92 8.13 0.44 -13.34
CA ASP A 92 9.28 -0.22 -13.98
C ASP A 92 8.97 -1.63 -14.51
N GLY A 93 7.78 -2.18 -14.24
CA GLY A 93 7.42 -3.57 -14.55
C GLY A 93 8.21 -4.61 -13.73
N LYS A 94 8.97 -4.14 -12.74
CA LYS A 94 9.78 -4.92 -11.80
C LYS A 94 9.81 -4.23 -10.45
N THR A 95 10.06 -5.00 -9.39
CA THR A 95 10.09 -4.47 -8.02
C THR A 95 10.94 -5.33 -7.11
N LEU A 96 11.43 -4.74 -6.03
CA LEU A 96 12.10 -5.48 -4.97
C LEU A 96 11.06 -6.18 -4.06
N LEU A 97 10.83 -7.46 -4.29
CA LEU A 97 9.99 -8.31 -3.46
C LEU A 97 10.69 -8.63 -2.13
N LYS A 98 10.09 -8.19 -1.03
CA LYS A 98 10.53 -8.46 0.34
C LYS A 98 10.02 -9.84 0.76
N THR A 99 10.88 -10.85 0.66
CA THR A 99 10.57 -12.22 1.08
C THR A 99 11.13 -12.54 2.46
N ARG A 100 10.70 -13.64 3.07
CA ARG A 100 11.30 -14.18 4.32
C ARG A 100 12.77 -14.62 4.17
N ARG A 101 13.26 -14.80 2.94
CA ARG A 101 14.62 -15.23 2.63
C ARG A 101 15.52 -14.08 2.17
N GLY A 102 15.05 -12.84 2.33
CA GLY A 102 15.72 -11.64 1.83
C GLY A 102 15.05 -11.05 0.59
N PRO A 103 15.46 -9.83 0.19
CA PRO A 103 14.88 -9.14 -0.95
C PRO A 103 15.29 -9.77 -2.29
N ARG A 104 14.37 -9.79 -3.25
CA ARG A 104 14.60 -10.30 -4.62
C ARG A 104 14.03 -9.31 -5.63
N LEU A 105 14.77 -9.00 -6.69
CA LEU A 105 14.23 -8.20 -7.80
C LEU A 105 13.45 -9.15 -8.73
N VAL A 106 12.17 -8.86 -8.96
CA VAL A 106 11.26 -9.71 -9.75
C VAL A 106 10.42 -8.86 -10.71
N THR A 107 9.96 -9.45 -11.82
CA THR A 107 8.96 -8.86 -12.72
C THR A 107 7.55 -9.36 -12.40
N ASP A 108 7.43 -10.58 -11.89
CA ASP A 108 6.16 -11.15 -11.41
C ASP A 108 6.20 -11.40 -9.89
N PRO A 109 5.63 -10.50 -9.05
CA PRO A 109 5.68 -10.63 -7.60
C PRO A 109 4.71 -11.66 -7.02
N TRP A 110 3.91 -12.35 -7.84
CA TRP A 110 3.04 -13.44 -7.41
C TRP A 110 3.62 -14.83 -7.68
N HIS A 111 4.66 -14.93 -8.51
CA HIS A 111 5.28 -16.20 -8.85
C HIS A 111 6.74 -16.22 -8.41
N ARG A 112 7.17 -17.39 -7.95
CA ARG A 112 8.57 -17.61 -7.63
C ARG A 112 9.37 -17.71 -8.92
N GLU A 113 10.09 -16.65 -9.26
CA GLU A 113 11.08 -16.69 -10.33
C GLU A 113 12.20 -17.68 -9.95
N ALA A 114 12.56 -18.55 -10.91
CA ALA A 114 13.49 -19.66 -10.74
C ALA A 114 14.94 -19.20 -10.51
#